data_AF-A0A914DBL1-F1
#
_entry.id   AF-A0A914DBL1-F1
#
_cell.length_a   1.000
_cell.length_b   1.000
_cell.length_c   1.000
_cell.angle_alpha   90.00
_cell.angle_beta   90.00
_cell.angle_gamma   90.00
#
_symmetry.space_group_name_H-M   'P 1'
#
loop_
_entity.id
_entity.type
_entity.pdbx_description
1 polymer ?
#
loop_
_entity_poly.entity_id
_entity_poly.type
_entity_poly.pdbx_seq_one_letter_code
_entity_poly.pdbx_strand_id
1 'polypeptide(L)'
;MALGFFLQCNGDSPDPWWSCKASAVLRVHSQTEGIDDISRVFTQTFNSKENEWGYPQFMAFDTLADPANGFIKNDTIKLSVQVWADAPQHMSD
;
A
#
# COMPACT_ATOMS: atom_id res chain seq x y z
N MET A 1 14.59 8.06 9.25
CA MET A 1 13.11 8.09 9.20
C MET A 1 12.66 7.52 7.86
N ALA A 2 11.48 6.91 7.75
CA ALA A 2 10.99 6.30 6.51
C ALA A 2 9.48 6.48 6.33
N LEU A 3 9.02 6.45 5.08
CA LEU A 3 7.62 6.31 4.73
C LEU A 3 7.19 4.85 4.96
N GLY A 4 6.24 4.64 5.87
CA GLY A 4 5.48 3.40 5.96
C GLY A 4 4.29 3.45 5.01
N PHE A 5 4.06 2.39 4.25
CA PHE A 5 2.94 2.32 3.30
C PHE A 5 2.26 0.95 3.39
N PHE A 6 0.98 0.96 3.75
CA PHE A 6 0.16 -0.23 4.03
C PHE A 6 -1.17 -0.17 3.28
N LEU A 7 -1.69 -1.35 2.95
CA LEU A 7 -3.05 -1.57 2.50
C LEU A 7 -3.82 -2.23 3.65
N GLN A 8 -4.95 -1.65 4.03
CA GLN A 8 -5.88 -2.23 4.98
C GLN A 8 -7.12 -2.77 4.24
N CYS A 9 -7.60 -3.93 4.67
CA CYS A 9 -8.80 -4.59 4.16
C CYS A 9 -9.75 -4.83 5.34
N ASN A 10 -10.99 -4.34 5.23
CA ASN A 10 -12.08 -4.60 6.16
C ASN A 10 -11.73 -4.41 7.66
N GLY A 11 -10.93 -3.38 7.98
CA GLY A 11 -10.28 -3.25 9.29
C GLY A 11 -11.22 -2.99 10.46
N ASP A 12 -12.36 -2.34 10.20
CA ASP A 12 -13.35 -1.97 11.21
C ASP A 12 -14.49 -3.01 11.34
N SER A 13 -14.42 -4.13 10.62
CA SER A 13 -15.48 -5.13 10.63
C SER A 13 -15.59 -5.83 11.99
N PRO A 14 -16.79 -5.92 12.58
CA PRO A 14 -17.01 -6.69 13.80
C PRO A 14 -17.04 -8.20 13.56
N ASP A 15 -17.19 -8.64 12.31
CA ASP A 15 -17.17 -10.07 11.94
C ASP A 15 -15.73 -10.60 12.11
N PRO A 16 -15.48 -11.60 12.97
CA PRO A 16 -14.14 -12.16 13.11
C PRO A 16 -13.80 -13.19 12.03
N TRP A 17 -14.77 -13.63 11.21
CA TRP A 17 -14.64 -14.78 10.34
C TRP A 17 -14.32 -14.46 8.89
N TRP A 18 -14.48 -13.22 8.44
CA TRP A 18 -14.14 -12.83 7.08
C TRP A 18 -12.68 -13.12 6.74
N SER A 19 -12.46 -13.50 5.49
CA SER A 19 -11.13 -13.69 4.92
C SER A 19 -11.13 -13.25 3.45
N CYS A 20 -10.08 -12.56 3.03
CA CYS A 20 -9.92 -12.13 1.64
C CYS A 20 -8.46 -12.25 1.22
N LYS A 21 -8.18 -13.10 0.24
CA LYS A 21 -6.87 -13.18 -0.38
C LYS A 21 -6.76 -12.13 -1.48
N ALA A 22 -5.72 -11.31 -1.45
CA ALA A 22 -5.47 -10.33 -2.49
C ALA A 22 -3.99 -10.19 -2.81
N SER A 23 -3.71 -9.90 -4.08
CA SER A 23 -2.42 -9.39 -4.53
C SER A 23 -2.53 -7.88 -4.72
N ALA A 24 -1.50 -7.14 -4.35
CA ALA A 24 -1.49 -5.69 -4.50
C ALA A 24 -0.14 -5.16 -4.98
N VAL A 25 -0.17 -4.08 -5.75
CA VAL A 25 0.99 -3.26 -6.11
C VAL A 25 0.85 -1.92 -5.40
N LEU A 26 1.74 -1.64 -4.45
CA LEU A 26 1.86 -0.34 -3.79
C LEU A 26 2.88 0.48 -4.58
N ARG A 27 2.53 1.70 -4.95
CA ARG A 27 3.36 2.55 -5.81
C ARG A 27 3.48 3.96 -5.25
N VAL A 28 4.73 4.44 -5.21
CA VAL A 28 5.06 5.87 -5.06
C VAL A 28 5.38 6.39 -6.46
N HIS A 29 4.58 7.34 -6.92
CA HIS A 29 4.75 7.90 -8.25
C HIS A 29 5.84 8.96 -8.28
N SER A 30 6.67 8.91 -9.32
CA SER A 30 7.48 10.05 -9.72
C SER A 30 6.58 11.19 -10.20
N GLN A 31 6.98 12.41 -9.89
CA GLN A 31 6.35 13.65 -10.32
C GLN A 31 7.30 14.47 -11.22
N THR A 32 8.40 13.85 -11.66
CA THR A 32 9.43 14.41 -12.53
C THR A 32 9.60 13.54 -13.77
N GLU A 33 9.62 14.17 -14.95
CA GLU A 33 9.79 13.46 -16.22
C GLU A 33 11.14 12.72 -16.27
N GLY A 34 11.12 11.49 -16.77
CA GLY A 34 12.32 10.64 -16.89
C GLY A 34 12.73 9.90 -15.60
N ILE A 35 12.01 10.08 -14.49
CA ILE A 35 12.17 9.28 -13.27
C ILE A 35 11.03 8.28 -13.17
N ASP A 36 11.37 7.01 -12.97
CA ASP A 36 10.39 5.92 -12.85
C ASP A 36 9.72 5.89 -11.47
N ASP A 37 8.52 5.32 -11.44
CA ASP A 37 7.79 5.03 -10.20
C ASP A 37 8.47 3.91 -9.39
N ILE A 38 8.41 4.00 -8.07
CA ILE A 38 8.87 2.92 -7.19
C ILE A 38 7.66 2.10 -6.74
N SER A 39 7.70 0.80 -7.04
CA SER A 39 6.61 -0.13 -6.74
C SER A 39 7.09 -1.31 -5.91
N ARG A 40 6.23 -1.81 -5.02
CA ARG A 40 6.41 -3.11 -4.36
C ARG A 40 5.13 -3.92 -4.49
N VAL A 41 5.29 -5.23 -4.65
CA VAL A 41 4.17 -6.16 -4.84
C VAL A 41 4.13 -7.13 -3.68
N PHE A 42 2.94 -7.43 -3.19
CA PHE A 42 2.72 -8.50 -2.24
C PHE A 42 1.44 -9.27 -2.54
N THR A 43 1.33 -10.46 -1.97
CA THR A 43 0.09 -11.23 -1.87
C THR A 43 -0.14 -11.56 -0.40
N GLN A 44 -1.33 -11.27 0.11
CA GLN A 44 -1.70 -11.48 1.51
C GLN A 44 -3.11 -12.04 1.62
N THR A 45 -3.34 -12.91 2.61
CA THR A 45 -4.69 -13.27 3.05
C THR A 45 -5.07 -12.39 4.24
N PHE A 46 -5.92 -11.41 3.99
CA PHE A 46 -6.45 -10.51 4.99
C PHE A 46 -7.56 -11.19 5.80
N ASN A 47 -7.59 -10.94 7.10
CA ASN A 47 -8.63 -11.41 8.02
C ASN A 47 -8.70 -10.49 9.25
N SER A 48 -9.60 -10.77 10.19
CA SER A 48 -9.79 -9.96 11.41
C SER A 48 -8.54 -9.77 12.29
N LYS A 49 -7.54 -10.66 12.22
CA LYS A 49 -6.27 -10.56 12.98
C LYS A 49 -5.15 -9.88 12.20
N GLU A 50 -5.15 -10.04 10.88
CA GLU A 50 -4.16 -9.50 9.94
C GLU A 50 -4.89 -8.74 8.84
N ASN A 51 -5.51 -7.62 9.23
CA ASN A 51 -6.36 -6.80 8.35
C ASN A 51 -5.56 -5.75 7.57
N GLU A 52 -4.26 -5.61 7.85
CA GLU A 52 -3.36 -4.71 7.14
C GLU A 52 -2.07 -5.41 6.74
N TRP A 53 -1.50 -4.99 5.62
CA TRP A 53 -0.21 -5.47 5.14
C TRP A 53 0.50 -4.41 4.32
N GLY A 54 1.83 -4.37 4.43
CA GLY A 54 2.62 -3.35 3.77
C GLY A 54 4.07 -3.36 4.17
N TYR A 55 4.72 -2.22 3.96
CA TYR A 55 6.15 -2.05 4.23
C TYR A 55 6.34 -0.90 5.22
N PRO A 56 6.79 -1.17 6.46
CA PRO A 56 7.08 -0.11 7.44
C PRO A 56 8.23 0.80 6.99
N GLN A 57 9.09 0.30 6.10
CA GLN A 57 10.16 1.05 5.45
C GLN A 57 10.03 0.92 3.92
N PHE A 58 8.97 1.50 3.36
CA PHE A 58 8.75 1.49 1.91
C PHE A 58 9.81 2.31 1.19
N MET A 59 10.06 3.53 1.66
CA MET A 59 11.04 4.48 1.13
C MET A 59 11.69 5.27 2.27
N ALA A 60 13.01 5.49 2.21
CA ALA A 60 13.70 6.36 3.15
C ALA A 60 13.17 7.79 3.02
N PHE A 61 12.96 8.48 4.16
CA PHE A 61 12.42 9.83 4.14
C PHE A 61 13.33 10.80 3.39
N ASP A 62 14.65 10.69 3.57
CA ASP A 62 15.63 11.56 2.91
C ASP A 62 15.55 11.40 1.38
N THR A 63 15.29 10.18 0.88
CA THR A 63 15.04 9.94 -0.55
C THR A 63 13.72 10.56 -0.99
N LEU A 64 12.64 10.41 -0.20
CA LEU A 64 11.32 10.93 -0.53
C LEU A 64 11.28 12.47 -0.53
N ALA A 65 11.93 13.10 0.44
CA ALA A 65 11.86 14.53 0.70
C ALA A 65 12.83 15.36 -0.16
N ASP A 66 13.82 14.73 -0.79
CA ASP A 66 14.72 15.39 -1.73
C ASP A 66 14.02 15.56 -3.11
N PRO A 67 13.74 16.80 -3.54
CA PRO A 67 13.10 17.06 -4.84
C PRO A 67 13.88 16.52 -6.04
N ALA A 68 15.21 16.32 -5.92
CA ALA A 68 16.03 15.76 -6.99
C ALA A 68 15.69 14.30 -7.31
N ASN A 69 15.12 13.55 -6.36
CA ASN A 69 14.65 12.18 -6.57
C ASN A 69 13.26 12.12 -7.24
N GLY A 70 12.58 13.26 -7.39
CA GLY A 70 11.34 13.38 -8.16
C GLY A 70 10.06 12.87 -7.51
N PHE A 71 10.09 12.30 -6.31
CA PHE A 71 8.88 11.76 -5.66
C PHE A 71 8.02 12.80 -4.95
N ILE A 72 8.58 13.96 -4.60
CA ILE A 72 7.89 15.07 -3.95
C ILE A 72 7.84 16.30 -4.85
N LYS A 73 6.67 16.96 -4.89
CA LYS A 73 6.47 18.22 -5.61
C LYS A 73 5.43 19.04 -4.86
N ASN A 74 5.72 20.31 -4.60
CA ASN A 74 4.85 21.21 -3.83
C ASN A 74 4.42 20.58 -2.49
N ASP A 75 5.39 20.02 -1.76
CA ASP A 75 5.18 19.35 -0.47
C ASP A 75 4.12 18.22 -0.51
N THR A 76 3.93 17.62 -1.68
CA THR A 76 2.94 16.56 -1.91
C THR A 76 3.60 15.37 -2.58
N ILE A 77 3.20 14.16 -2.21
CA ILE A 77 3.58 12.89 -2.84
C ILE A 77 2.34 12.26 -3.48
N LYS A 78 2.53 11.41 -4.49
CA LYS A 78 1.43 10.66 -5.13
C LYS A 78 1.60 9.18 -4.89
N LEU A 79 0.60 8.58 -4.27
CA LEU A 79 0.56 7.14 -3.98
C LEU A 79 -0.58 6.50 -4.76
N SER A 80 -0.38 5.27 -5.21
CA SER A 80 -1.47 4.44 -5.72
C SER A 80 -1.34 3.01 -5.24
N VAL A 81 -2.48 2.32 -5.21
CA VAL A 81 -2.55 0.89 -4.94
C VAL A 81 -3.41 0.25 -6.04
N GLN A 82 -2.87 -0.77 -6.69
CA GLN A 82 -3.65 -1.64 -7.56
C GLN A 82 -3.88 -2.97 -6.84
N VAL A 83 -5.13 -3.41 -6.71
CA VAL A 83 -5.51 -4.60 -5.94
C VAL A 83 -6.23 -5.59 -6.85
N TRP A 84 -5.86 -6.86 -6.74
CA TRP A 84 -6.58 -8.00 -7.30
C TRP A 84 -6.96 -8.92 -6.16
N ALA A 85 -8.23 -8.90 -5.78
CA ALA A 85 -8.78 -9.69 -4.70
C ALA A 85 -9.55 -10.90 -5.25
N ASP A 86 -9.36 -12.05 -4.61
CA ASP A 86 -10.23 -13.22 -4.78
C ASP A 86 -11.60 -12.92 -4.13
N ALA A 87 -12.62 -13.71 -4.48
CA ALA A 87 -13.90 -13.62 -3.80
C ALA A 87 -13.72 -13.84 -2.28
N PRO A 88 -14.25 -12.95 -1.43
CA PRO A 88 -14.10 -13.07 0.01
C PRO A 88 -14.81 -14.32 0.53
N GLN A 89 -14.23 -14.93 1.56
CA GLN A 89 -14.74 -16.14 2.19
C GLN A 89 -15.32 -15.78 3.56
N HIS A 90 -16.36 -16.52 3.96
CA HIS A 90 -16.94 -16.46 5.31
C HIS A 90 -17.43 -15.06 5.75
N MET A 91 -17.78 -14.17 4.80
CA MET A 91 -18.50 -12.95 5.16
C MET A 91 -19.90 -13.33 5.64
N SER A 92 -20.32 -12.81 6.79
CA SER A 92 -21.73 -12.80 7.16
C SER A 92 -22.53 -11.91 6.19
N ASP A 93 -23.70 -12.40 5.75
CA ASP A 93 -24.67 -11.65 4.94
C ASP A 93 -25.18 -10.37 5.61
#